data_AF-A0A940CD68-F1
#
_entry.id   AF-A0A940CD68-F1
#
_cell.length_a   1.000
_cell.length_b   1.000
_cell.length_c   1.000
_cell.angle_alpha   90.00
_cell.angle_beta   90.00
_cell.angle_gamma   90.00
#
_symmetry.space_group_name_H-M   'P 1'
#
loop_
_entity.id
_entity.type
_entity.pdbx_description
1 polymer ?
#
loop_
_entity_poly.entity_id
_entity_poly.type
_entity_poly.pdbx_seq_one_letter_code
_entity_poly.pdbx_strand_id
1 'polypeptide(L)'
;MKEFNDLCREFEEMDVESYNEILGELSARIIPALQYITAESEQIFARFLMGAVVSDGKLSEEEYAFMEPALRRFFGTGIDYDYCKALVKENKTMSKELKSDVDYMVDFLGLLSDDLKNDIITTCLMVCAIDGKVSLKEKRWIKQLIKE
;
A
#
# COMPACT_ATOMS: atom_id res chain seq x y z
N MET A 1 4.22 4.61 18.76
CA MET A 1 5.57 4.78 18.15
C MET A 1 6.44 3.55 18.31
N LYS A 2 6.58 2.99 19.52
CA LYS A 2 7.30 1.73 19.74
C LYS A 2 6.58 0.56 19.04
N GLU A 3 5.28 0.39 19.31
CA GLU A 3 4.42 -0.64 18.69
C GLU A 3 4.47 -0.62 17.16
N PHE A 4 4.35 0.55 16.53
CA PHE A 4 4.47 0.69 15.07
C PHE A 4 5.85 0.27 14.53
N ASN A 5 6.93 0.57 15.26
CA ASN A 5 8.28 0.16 14.85
C ASN A 5 8.51 -1.34 15.08
N ASP A 6 7.92 -1.91 16.14
CA ASP A 6 7.97 -3.34 16.42
C ASP A 6 7.18 -4.11 15.34
N LEU A 7 6.01 -3.60 14.93
CA LEU A 7 5.22 -4.14 13.81
C LEU A 7 5.98 -4.08 12.48
N CYS A 8 6.67 -2.97 12.18
CA CYS A 8 7.54 -2.93 10.99
C CYS A 8 8.62 -4.02 11.03
N ARG A 9 9.22 -4.27 12.21
CA ARG A 9 10.25 -5.31 12.34
C ARG A 9 9.70 -6.71 12.12
N GLU A 10 8.50 -6.99 12.63
CA GLU A 10 7.83 -8.28 12.41
C GLU A 10 7.63 -8.55 10.91
N PHE A 11 7.26 -7.53 10.12
CA PHE A 11 7.16 -7.68 8.66
C PHE A 11 8.51 -7.74 7.95
N GLU A 12 9.51 -6.98 8.39
CA GLU A 12 10.88 -7.02 7.86
C GLU A 12 11.55 -8.39 8.04
N GLU A 13 11.19 -9.13 9.10
CA GLU A 13 11.74 -10.45 9.45
C GLU A 13 10.86 -11.62 9.00
N MET A 14 9.73 -11.35 8.34
CA MET A 14 8.73 -12.34 7.94
C MET A 14 9.23 -13.21 6.78
N ASP A 15 8.94 -14.51 6.82
CA ASP A 15 9.23 -15.40 5.71
C ASP A 15 8.23 -15.22 4.55
N VAL A 16 8.65 -15.62 3.34
CA VAL A 16 7.86 -15.42 2.11
C VAL A 16 6.53 -16.18 2.11
N GLU A 17 6.43 -17.33 2.79
CA GLU A 17 5.20 -18.12 2.83
C GLU A 17 4.15 -17.42 3.70
N SER A 18 4.52 -17.08 4.94
CA SER A 18 3.67 -16.31 5.87
C SER A 18 3.24 -14.98 5.27
N TYR A 19 4.17 -14.29 4.60
CA TYR A 19 3.89 -13.04 3.91
C TYR A 19 2.78 -13.19 2.86
N ASN A 20 2.88 -14.21 2.01
CA ASN A 20 1.91 -14.45 0.94
C ASN A 20 0.53 -14.89 1.47
N GLU A 21 0.51 -15.66 2.56
CA GLU A 21 -0.73 -16.08 3.20
C GLU A 21 -1.49 -14.88 3.76
N ILE A 22 -0.83 -14.08 4.61
CA ILE A 22 -1.43 -12.88 5.23
C ILE A 22 -1.90 -11.90 4.15
N LEU A 23 -1.11 -11.65 3.12
CA LEU A 23 -1.49 -10.74 2.04
C LEU A 23 -2.71 -11.25 1.26
N GLY A 24 -2.81 -12.57 1.07
CA GLY A 24 -3.97 -13.21 0.44
C GLY A 24 -5.25 -13.06 1.27
N GLU A 25 -5.16 -13.16 2.59
CA GLU A 25 -6.29 -12.92 3.49
C GLU A 25 -6.73 -11.45 3.48
N LEU A 26 -5.75 -10.53 3.57
CA LEU A 26 -5.99 -9.09 3.54
C LEU A 26 -6.66 -8.67 2.23
N SER A 27 -6.17 -9.16 1.09
CA SER A 27 -6.75 -8.82 -0.21
C SER A 27 -8.20 -9.30 -0.35
N ALA A 28 -8.50 -10.50 0.15
CA ALA A 28 -9.85 -11.06 0.15
C ALA A 28 -10.85 -10.25 1.02
N ARG A 29 -10.36 -9.54 2.05
CA ARG A 29 -11.19 -8.65 2.89
C ARG A 29 -11.30 -7.23 2.31
N ILE A 30 -10.17 -6.68 1.85
CA ILE A 30 -10.08 -5.29 1.40
C ILE A 30 -10.75 -5.09 0.05
N ILE A 31 -10.46 -5.91 -0.97
CA ILE A 31 -10.95 -5.69 -2.33
C ILE A 31 -12.48 -5.61 -2.39
N PRO A 32 -13.25 -6.56 -1.81
CA PRO A 32 -14.70 -6.46 -1.85
C PRO A 32 -15.20 -5.20 -1.15
N ALA A 33 -14.58 -4.83 -0.02
CA ALA A 33 -14.96 -3.62 0.71
C ALA A 33 -14.68 -2.34 -0.09
N LEU A 34 -13.58 -2.27 -0.84
CA LEU A 34 -13.30 -1.16 -1.77
C LEU A 34 -14.40 -1.04 -2.84
N GLN A 35 -14.81 -2.17 -3.42
CA GLN A 35 -15.83 -2.22 -4.49
C GLN A 35 -17.22 -1.77 -4.02
N TYR A 36 -17.56 -1.95 -2.74
CA TYR A 36 -18.83 -1.49 -2.19
C TYR A 36 -18.91 0.03 -2.01
N ILE A 37 -17.77 0.73 -2.06
CA ILE A 37 -17.71 2.16 -1.77
C ILE A 37 -17.72 2.95 -3.08
N THR A 38 -16.77 2.72 -3.99
CA THR A 38 -16.84 3.24 -5.37
C THR A 38 -16.10 2.34 -6.35
N ALA A 39 -16.44 2.45 -7.65
CA ALA A 39 -15.75 1.75 -8.73
C ALA A 39 -14.27 2.20 -8.90
N GLU A 40 -13.90 3.37 -8.36
CA GLU A 40 -12.54 3.94 -8.45
C GLU A 40 -11.69 3.63 -7.21
N SER A 41 -12.30 3.17 -6.11
CA SER A 41 -11.61 2.94 -4.83
C SER A 41 -10.43 1.96 -4.93
N GLU A 42 -10.51 0.96 -5.79
CA GLU A 42 -9.41 0.02 -6.05
C GLU A 42 -8.21 0.71 -6.71
N GLN A 43 -8.45 1.57 -7.71
CA GLN A 43 -7.39 2.32 -8.39
C GLN A 43 -6.77 3.38 -7.48
N ILE A 44 -7.60 4.06 -6.67
CA ILE A 44 -7.12 5.03 -5.67
C ILE A 44 -6.25 4.31 -4.62
N PHE A 45 -6.68 3.13 -4.17
CA PHE A 45 -5.88 2.33 -3.24
C PHE A 45 -4.56 1.86 -3.86
N ALA A 46 -4.56 1.40 -5.10
CA ALA A 46 -3.35 1.04 -5.84
C ALA A 46 -2.39 2.24 -5.94
N ARG A 47 -2.89 3.42 -6.36
CA ARG A 47 -2.09 4.66 -6.43
C ARG A 47 -1.52 5.05 -5.08
N PHE A 48 -2.31 4.94 -4.03
CA PHE A 48 -1.88 5.21 -2.66
C PHE A 48 -0.76 4.27 -2.21
N LEU A 49 -0.94 2.97 -2.42
CA LEU A 49 0.04 1.93 -2.07
C LEU A 49 1.35 2.14 -2.84
N MET A 50 1.26 2.46 -4.13
CA MET A 50 2.42 2.82 -4.94
C MET A 50 3.08 4.11 -4.46
N GLY A 51 2.31 5.09 -3.99
CA GLY A 51 2.84 6.31 -3.36
C GLY A 51 3.61 6.03 -2.06
N ALA A 52 3.20 5.02 -1.30
CA ALA A 52 3.89 4.59 -0.09
C ALA A 52 5.28 4.06 -0.40
N VAL A 53 5.36 3.08 -1.31
CA VAL A 53 6.61 2.44 -1.73
C VAL A 53 7.53 3.44 -2.42
N VAL A 54 6.98 4.22 -3.34
CA VAL A 54 7.76 5.08 -4.23
C VAL A 54 7.97 6.46 -3.63
N SER A 55 8.14 6.55 -2.30
CA SER A 55 8.26 7.81 -1.56
C SER A 55 9.52 8.63 -1.91
N ASP A 56 10.47 8.07 -2.66
CA ASP A 56 11.61 8.76 -3.26
C ASP A 56 11.37 9.22 -4.72
N GLY A 57 10.22 8.84 -5.28
CA GLY A 57 9.73 9.13 -6.62
C GLY A 57 10.33 8.26 -7.72
N LYS A 58 11.00 7.15 -7.42
CA LYS A 58 11.48 6.19 -8.42
C LYS A 58 11.03 4.78 -8.06
N LEU A 59 10.54 4.06 -9.05
CA LEU A 59 10.32 2.62 -8.97
C LEU A 59 11.34 1.95 -9.88
N SER A 60 12.25 1.17 -9.31
CA SER A 60 13.15 0.30 -10.05
C SER A 60 12.45 -1.01 -10.43
N GLU A 61 12.99 -1.70 -11.45
CA GLU A 61 12.50 -3.03 -11.82
C GLU A 61 12.71 -4.05 -10.70
N GLU A 62 13.75 -3.86 -9.88
CA GLU A 62 14.05 -4.71 -8.72
C GLU A 62 12.98 -4.53 -7.64
N GLU A 63 12.68 -3.29 -7.22
CA GLU A 63 11.59 -2.99 -6.27
C GLU A 63 10.24 -3.50 -6.78
N TYR A 64 9.96 -3.32 -8.08
CA TYR A 64 8.74 -3.85 -8.67
C TYR A 64 8.72 -5.39 -8.66
N ALA A 65 9.80 -6.07 -9.02
CA ALA A 65 9.86 -7.53 -9.04
C ALA A 65 9.64 -8.14 -7.65
N PHE A 66 10.11 -7.47 -6.59
CA PHE A 66 9.80 -7.87 -5.22
C PHE A 66 8.30 -7.74 -4.91
N MET A 67 7.67 -6.63 -5.31
CA MET A 67 6.25 -6.36 -5.08
C MET A 67 5.29 -7.08 -6.02
N GLU A 68 5.74 -7.50 -7.20
CA GLU A 68 4.87 -8.03 -8.24
C GLU A 68 3.97 -9.18 -7.76
N PRO A 69 4.47 -10.20 -7.01
CA PRO A 69 3.60 -11.24 -6.49
C PRO A 69 2.49 -10.68 -5.59
N ALA A 70 2.83 -9.71 -4.74
CA ALA A 70 1.92 -9.07 -3.82
C ALA A 70 0.87 -8.24 -4.56
N LEU A 71 1.31 -7.38 -5.49
CA LEU A 71 0.44 -6.55 -6.32
C LEU A 71 -0.47 -7.40 -7.21
N ARG A 72 0.03 -8.49 -7.79
CA ARG A 72 -0.80 -9.41 -8.59
C ARG A 72 -1.80 -10.18 -7.74
N ARG A 73 -1.45 -10.51 -6.50
CA ARG A 73 -2.37 -11.13 -5.54
C ARG A 73 -3.49 -10.17 -5.13
N PHE A 74 -3.18 -8.87 -5.07
CA PHE A 74 -4.07 -7.84 -4.56
C PHE A 74 -4.91 -7.15 -5.65
N PHE A 75 -4.37 -6.96 -6.85
CA PHE A 75 -5.02 -6.22 -7.94
C PHE A 75 -5.18 -7.06 -9.21
N GLY A 76 -4.76 -8.34 -9.18
CA GLY A 76 -4.82 -9.23 -10.34
C GLY A 76 -3.71 -8.98 -11.37
N THR A 77 -3.87 -9.55 -12.56
CA THR A 77 -2.80 -9.59 -13.58
C THR A 77 -2.61 -8.31 -14.37
N GLY A 78 -3.47 -7.30 -14.17
CA GLY A 78 -3.45 -6.03 -14.92
C GLY A 78 -2.44 -5.00 -14.40
N ILE A 79 -1.75 -5.30 -13.29
CA ILE A 79 -0.72 -4.44 -12.72
C ILE A 79 0.64 -4.98 -13.14
N ASP A 80 1.24 -4.34 -14.14
CA ASP A 80 2.61 -4.60 -14.59
C ASP A 80 3.56 -3.43 -14.21
N TYR A 81 4.86 -3.62 -14.47
CA TYR A 81 5.87 -2.61 -14.15
C TYR A 81 5.61 -1.29 -14.86
N ASP A 82 5.19 -1.32 -16.13
CA ASP A 82 4.95 -0.12 -16.93
C ASP A 82 3.74 0.66 -16.41
N TYR A 83 2.67 -0.03 -16.02
CA TYR A 83 1.52 0.55 -15.34
C TYR A 83 1.94 1.23 -14.03
N CYS A 84 2.69 0.53 -13.18
CA CYS A 84 3.18 1.06 -11.92
C CYS A 84 4.10 2.27 -12.11
N LYS A 85 5.00 2.21 -13.10
CA LYS A 85 5.91 3.29 -13.45
C LYS A 85 5.18 4.50 -14.02
N ALA A 86 4.12 4.28 -14.80
CA ALA A 86 3.24 5.35 -15.29
C ALA A 86 2.55 6.05 -14.12
N LEU A 87 1.96 5.29 -13.19
CA LEU A 87 1.35 5.84 -11.97
C LEU A 87 2.36 6.65 -11.15
N VAL A 88 3.59 6.16 -10.97
CA VAL A 88 4.66 6.88 -10.27
C VAL A 88 5.02 8.19 -10.97
N LYS A 89 5.12 8.17 -12.30
CA LYS A 89 5.48 9.36 -13.09
C LYS A 89 4.37 10.40 -13.07
N GLU A 90 3.11 9.98 -13.19
CA GLU A 90 1.93 10.83 -13.02
C GLU A 90 1.92 11.43 -11.60
N ASN A 91 2.13 10.61 -10.57
CA ASN A 91 2.25 11.03 -9.18
C ASN A 91 3.36 12.07 -8.94
N LYS A 92 4.52 11.92 -9.59
CA LYS A 92 5.64 12.87 -9.48
C LYS A 92 5.33 14.24 -10.10
N THR A 93 4.45 14.25 -11.10
CA THR A 93 4.08 15.45 -11.85
C THR A 93 2.86 16.14 -11.23
N MET A 94 2.08 15.42 -10.41
CA MET A 94 0.80 15.88 -9.84
C MET A 94 0.73 15.74 -8.32
N SER A 95 1.63 16.42 -7.60
CA SER A 95 1.64 16.42 -6.13
C SER A 95 0.29 16.79 -5.46
N LYS A 96 -0.58 17.51 -6.18
CA LYS A 96 -1.96 17.80 -5.73
C LYS A 96 -2.91 16.61 -5.83
N GLU A 97 -2.82 15.80 -6.89
CA GLU A 97 -3.67 14.61 -7.04
C GLU A 97 -3.27 13.53 -6.07
N LEU A 98 -1.96 13.29 -5.88
CA LEU A 98 -1.51 12.36 -4.84
C LEU A 98 -1.97 12.81 -3.46
N LYS A 99 -1.93 14.12 -3.17
CA LYS A 99 -2.49 14.65 -1.93
C LYS A 99 -4.01 14.44 -1.86
N SER A 100 -4.72 14.61 -2.97
CA SER A 100 -6.16 14.33 -3.06
C SER A 100 -6.47 12.85 -2.84
N ASP A 101 -5.66 11.93 -3.37
CA ASP A 101 -5.80 10.49 -3.17
C ASP A 101 -5.52 10.13 -1.71
N VAL A 102 -4.50 10.73 -1.08
CA VAL A 102 -4.21 10.56 0.35
C VAL A 102 -5.35 11.11 1.21
N ASP A 103 -5.80 12.34 0.95
CA ASP A 103 -6.91 12.97 1.68
C ASP A 103 -8.20 12.14 1.50
N TYR A 104 -8.48 11.67 0.28
CA TYR A 104 -9.58 10.76 -0.01
C TYR A 104 -9.43 9.45 0.75
N MET A 105 -8.23 8.85 0.79
CA MET A 105 -7.98 7.61 1.53
C MET A 105 -8.17 7.81 3.03
N VAL A 106 -7.81 8.96 3.60
CA VAL A 106 -8.06 9.29 5.01
C VAL A 106 -9.56 9.43 5.29
N ASP A 107 -10.29 10.19 4.47
CA ASP A 107 -11.73 10.34 4.59
C ASP A 107 -12.45 8.99 4.40
N PHE A 108 -12.00 8.21 3.43
CA PHE A 108 -12.44 6.85 3.14
C PHE A 108 -12.24 5.93 4.33
N LEU A 109 -11.02 5.89 4.89
CA LEU A 109 -10.72 5.10 6.07
C LEU A 109 -11.65 5.49 7.22
N GLY A 110 -11.96 6.78 7.40
CA GLY A 110 -12.92 7.26 8.38
C GLY A 110 -14.33 6.63 8.28
N LEU A 111 -14.71 6.10 7.11
CA LEU A 111 -16.00 5.42 6.88
C LEU A 111 -15.94 3.90 7.14
N LEU A 112 -14.77 3.33 7.34
CA LEU A 112 -14.56 1.89 7.51
C LEU A 112 -14.60 1.46 8.97
N SER A 113 -14.85 0.16 9.20
CA SER A 113 -14.59 -0.46 10.49
C SER A 113 -13.10 -0.39 10.84
N ASP A 114 -12.78 -0.36 12.13
CA ASP A 114 -11.38 -0.31 12.58
C ASP A 114 -10.60 -1.55 12.13
N ASP A 115 -11.25 -2.71 12.03
CA ASP A 115 -10.65 -3.92 11.47
C ASP A 115 -10.20 -3.72 10.01
N LEU A 116 -11.03 -3.11 9.17
CA LEU A 116 -10.71 -2.89 7.76
C LEU A 116 -9.65 -1.78 7.58
N LYS A 117 -9.66 -0.77 8.44
CA LYS A 117 -8.57 0.22 8.49
C LYS A 117 -7.24 -0.44 8.84
N ASN A 118 -7.24 -1.31 9.86
CA ASN A 118 -6.06 -2.04 10.29
C ASN A 118 -5.55 -2.96 9.17
N ASP A 119 -6.43 -3.64 8.44
CA ASP A 119 -6.07 -4.45 7.29
C ASP A 119 -5.37 -3.62 6.19
N ILE A 120 -5.90 -2.43 5.88
CA ILE A 120 -5.32 -1.53 4.88
C ILE A 120 -3.94 -1.03 5.31
N ILE A 121 -3.80 -0.58 6.57
CA ILE A 121 -2.52 -0.13 7.12
C ILE A 121 -1.50 -1.27 7.12
N THR A 122 -1.94 -2.49 7.47
CA THR A 122 -1.11 -3.69 7.48
C THR A 122 -0.60 -4.02 6.08
N THR A 123 -1.47 -3.99 5.07
CA THR A 123 -1.08 -4.21 3.67
C THR A 123 -0.03 -3.20 3.22
N CYS A 124 -0.19 -1.91 3.56
CA CYS A 124 0.80 -0.88 3.23
C CYS A 124 2.15 -1.16 3.88
N LEU A 125 2.17 -1.62 5.14
CA LEU A 125 3.39 -1.97 5.86
C LEU A 125 4.10 -3.17 5.25
N MET A 126 3.34 -4.23 4.94
CA MET A 126 3.88 -5.43 4.31
C MET A 126 4.54 -5.10 2.97
N VAL A 127 3.87 -4.33 2.12
CA VAL A 127 4.40 -3.95 0.81
C VAL A 127 5.64 -3.07 0.92
N CYS A 128 5.70 -2.16 1.90
CA CYS A 128 6.90 -1.37 2.18
C CYS A 128 8.03 -2.16 2.88
N ALA A 129 7.75 -3.33 3.45
CA ALA A 129 8.76 -4.16 4.12
C ALA A 129 9.40 -5.18 3.17
N ILE A 130 8.88 -5.32 1.95
CA ILE A 130 9.24 -6.39 1.02
C ILE A 130 10.70 -6.32 0.52
N ASP A 131 11.30 -5.12 0.54
CA ASP A 131 12.71 -4.90 0.24
C ASP A 131 13.63 -5.16 1.45
N GLY A 132 13.05 -5.64 2.55
CA GLY A 132 13.69 -5.99 3.80
C GLY A 132 13.83 -4.84 4.80
N LYS A 133 13.47 -3.59 4.46
CA LYS A 133 13.48 -2.45 5.40
C LYS A 133 12.47 -1.37 5.07
N VAL A 134 11.56 -1.12 5.99
CA VAL A 134 10.68 0.06 5.91
C VAL A 134 11.48 1.33 6.23
N SER A 135 11.67 2.19 5.24
CA SER A 135 12.40 3.45 5.38
C SER A 135 11.65 4.47 6.24
N LEU A 136 12.37 5.49 6.74
CA LEU A 136 11.74 6.59 7.50
C LEU A 136 10.72 7.39 6.67
N LYS A 137 10.83 7.40 5.34
CA LYS A 137 9.87 8.08 4.46
C LYS A 137 8.57 7.28 4.36
N GLU A 138 8.66 5.97 4.12
CA GLU A 138 7.50 5.06 4.11
C GLU A 138 6.78 5.06 5.46
N LYS A 139 7.54 4.99 6.57
CA LYS A 139 6.96 5.12 7.92
C LYS A 139 6.20 6.43 8.11
N ARG A 140 6.68 7.54 7.55
CA ARG A 140 5.97 8.83 7.61
C ARG A 140 4.76 8.86 6.68
N TRP A 141 4.82 8.19 5.54
CA TRP A 141 3.71 8.07 4.61
C TRP A 141 2.55 7.31 5.26
N ILE A 142 2.81 6.09 5.74
CA ILE A 142 1.81 5.21 6.36
C ILE A 142 1.20 5.86 7.61
N LYS A 143 2.01 6.58 8.41
CA LYS A 143 1.51 7.30 9.58
C LYS A 143 0.47 8.38 9.27
N GLN A 144 0.37 8.86 8.03
CA GLN A 144 -0.70 9.79 7.67
C GLN A 144 -2.08 9.13 7.74
N LEU A 145 -2.14 7.80 7.58
CA LEU A 145 -3.37 7.00 7.68
C LEU A 145 -3.77 6.63 9.10
N ILE A 146 -2.82 6.69 10.05
CA ILE A 146 -3.03 6.26 11.45
C ILE A 146 -3.57 7.42 12.31
N LYS A 147 -3.71 8.62 11.74
CA LYS A 147 -4.22 9.77 12.50
C LYS A 147 -5.72 9.64 12.73
N GLU A 148 -6.09 9.46 14.00
CA GLU A 148 -7.34 9.95 14.58
C GLU A 148 -7.37 11.48 14.60
#